data_AF-A0AAW1NGC5-F1
#
_entry.id   AF-A0AAW1NGC5-F1
#
_cell.length_a   1.000
_cell.length_b   1.000
_cell.length_c   1.000
_cell.angle_alpha   90.00
_cell.angle_beta   90.00
_cell.angle_gamma   90.00
#
_symmetry.space_group_name_H-M   'P 1'
#
loop_
_entity.id
_entity.type
_entity.pdbx_description
1 polymer ?
#
loop_
_entity_poly.entity_id
_entity_poly.type
_entity_poly.pdbx_seq_one_letter_code
_entity_poly.pdbx_strand_id
1 'polypeptide(L)' 'MQDAFESAREGWGRTIILGVESQGTPMSINTWSMMRGKTVTGSFFGGIKPKSDIPLLAQRYI' A
#
# COMPACT_ATOMS: atom_id res chain seq x y z
N MET A 1 0.16 -11.94 -0.19
CA MET A 1 0.72 -10.63 0.22
C MET A 1 2.25 -10.63 0.23
N GLN A 2 2.89 -11.68 0.73
CA GLN A 2 4.36 -11.82 0.78
C GLN A 2 5.03 -11.67 -0.60
N ASP A 3 4.49 -12.28 -1.65
CA ASP A 3 5.03 -12.20 -3.02
C ASP A 3 5.13 -10.76 -3.54
N ALA A 4 4.20 -9.89 -3.15
CA ALA A 4 4.21 -8.48 -3.52
C ALA A 4 5.31 -7.69 -2.79
N PHE A 5 5.73 -8.12 -1.59
CA PHE A 5 6.86 -7.56 -0.87
C PHE A 5 8.20 -8.10 -1.39
N GLU A 6 8.24 -9.36 -1.78
CA GLU A 6 9.43 -9.99 -2.33
C GLU A 6 9.76 -9.48 -3.74
N SER A 7 8.76 -9.23 -4.58
CA SER A 7 8.93 -8.64 -5.92
C SER A 7 9.31 -7.16 -5.90
N ALA A 8 9.10 -6.44 -4.80
CA ALA A 8 9.52 -5.04 -4.68
C ALA A 8 11.05 -4.92 -4.76
N ARG A 9 11.54 -3.84 -5.36
CA ARG A 9 12.98 -3.63 -5.57
C ARG A 9 13.73 -3.48 -4.25
N GLU A 10 14.88 -4.12 -4.13
CA GLU A 10 15.75 -3.96 -2.96
C GLU A 10 16.31 -2.52 -2.90
N GLY A 11 16.48 -1.97 -1.68
CA GLY A 11 16.96 -0.61 -1.43
C GLY A 11 15.87 0.46 -1.29
N TRP A 12 14.82 0.42 -2.13
CA TRP A 12 13.80 1.48 -2.14
C TRP A 12 12.38 1.03 -2.49
N GLY A 13 12.18 -0.26 -2.78
CA GLY A 13 10.88 -0.80 -3.16
C GLY A 13 9.81 -0.57 -2.09
N ARG A 14 8.61 -0.24 -2.54
CA ARG A 14 7.46 0.02 -1.67
C ARG A 14 6.29 -0.86 -2.06
N THR A 15 5.77 -1.59 -1.09
CA THR A 15 4.58 -2.43 -1.24
C THR A 15 3.41 -1.75 -0.54
N ILE A 16 2.33 -1.49 -1.28
CA ILE A 16 1.12 -0.86 -0.75
C ILE A 16 0.02 -1.92 -0.66
N ILE A 17 -0.45 -2.18 0.55
CA ILE A 17 -1.56 -3.11 0.81
C ILE A 17 -2.86 -2.33 0.62
N LEU A 18 -3.66 -2.77 -0.35
CA LEU A 18 -4.98 -2.22 -0.67
C LEU A 18 -6.13 -3.19 -0.40
N GLY A 19 -5.84 -4.49 -0.44
CA GLY A 19 -6.82 -5.54 -0.14
C GLY A 19 -7.17 -5.57 1.34
N VAL A 20 -8.42 -5.94 1.65
CA VAL A 20 -8.89 -6.15 3.02
C VAL A 20 -8.99 -7.64 3.26
N GLU A 21 -8.25 -8.12 4.25
CA GLU A 21 -8.38 -9.50 4.73
C GLU A 21 -9.29 -9.57 5.96
N SER A 22 -9.72 -10.79 6.29
CA SER A 22 -10.43 -11.07 7.54
C SER A 22 -9.61 -10.62 8.75
N GLN A 23 -10.30 -10.24 9.82
CA GLN A 23 -9.64 -9.85 11.07
C GLN A 23 -8.75 -10.99 11.58
N GLY A 24 -7.50 -10.66 11.91
CA GLY A 24 -6.55 -11.59 12.51
C GLY A 24 -5.70 -12.39 11.52
N THR A 25 -5.80 -12.18 10.21
CA THR A 25 -4.91 -12.85 9.25
C THR A 25 -3.47 -12.32 9.40
N PRO A 26 -2.48 -13.18 9.73
CA PRO A 26 -1.10 -12.74 9.91
C PRO A 26 -0.40 -12.52 8.56
N MET A 27 0.45 -11.49 8.49
CA MET A 27 1.31 -11.24 7.34
C MET A 27 2.77 -11.54 7.71
N SER A 28 3.39 -12.47 6.97
CA SER A 28 4.82 -12.75 7.04
C SER A 28 5.60 -11.87 6.07
N ILE A 29 6.62 -11.18 6.58
CA ILE A 29 7.58 -10.44 5.77
C ILE A 29 9.01 -10.78 6.22
N ASN A 30 9.94 -10.81 5.27
CA ASN A 30 11.35 -10.98 5.61
C ASN A 30 11.92 -9.65 6.16
N THR A 31 12.17 -9.61 7.48
CA THR A 31 12.69 -8.44 8.20
C THR A 31 14.03 -7.96 7.64
N TRP A 32 14.88 -8.87 7.15
CA TRP A 32 16.16 -8.50 6.54
C TRP A 32 15.97 -7.68 5.26
N SER A 33 14.97 -8.04 4.44
CA SER A 33 14.61 -7.26 3.25
C SER A 33 14.04 -5.88 3.61
N MET A 34 13.32 -5.78 4.73
CA MET A 34 12.84 -4.49 5.25
C MET A 34 13.99 -3.60 5.72
N MET A 35 14.95 -4.14 6.47
CA MET A 35 16.15 -3.41 6.89
C MET A 35 17.00 -2.96 5.70
N ARG A 36 17.00 -3.72 4.60
CA ARG A 36 17.66 -3.35 3.34
C ARG A 36 16.86 -2.36 2.48
N GLY A 37 15.92 -1.63 3.07
CA GLY A 37 15.26 -0.48 2.45
C GLY A 37 13.95 -0.77 1.73
N LYS A 38 13.44 -2.02 1.75
CA LYS A 38 12.05 -2.27 1.34
C LYS A 38 11.09 -1.75 2.39
N THR A 39 9.96 -1.21 1.95
CA THR A 39 8.92 -0.68 2.84
C THR A 39 7.56 -1.26 2.51
N VAL A 40 6.75 -1.49 3.55
CA VAL A 40 5.35 -1.91 3.41
C VAL A 40 4.45 -0.88 4.09
N THR A 41 3.36 -0.49 3.43
CA THR A 41 2.38 0.46 3.96
C THR A 41 0.98 0.06 3.51
N GLY A 42 -0.05 0.53 4.22
CA GLY A 42 -1.45 0.43 3.78
C GLY A 42 -1.95 1.74 3.18
N SER A 43 -3.07 1.69 2.47
CA SER A 43 -3.81 2.88 2.07
C SER A 43 -5.31 2.59 1.98
N PHE A 44 -6.12 3.44 2.62
CA PHE A 44 -7.56 3.44 2.45
C PHE A 44 -7.96 4.48 1.40
N PHE A 45 -8.87 4.11 0.48
CA PHE A 45 -9.35 4.98 -0.60
C PHE A 45 -8.23 5.64 -1.42
N GLY A 46 -7.07 4.99 -1.56
CA GLY A 46 -5.91 5.57 -2.27
C GLY A 46 -5.31 6.82 -1.60
N GLY A 47 -5.62 7.08 -0.33
CA GLY A 47 -5.12 8.24 0.40
C GLY A 47 -5.86 9.55 0.12
N ILE A 48 -6.98 9.49 -0.60
CA ILE A 48 -7.78 10.67 -0.92
C ILE A 48 -8.59 11.13 0.29
N LYS A 49 -8.79 12.44 0.40
CA LYS A 49 -9.73 13.07 1.33
C LYS A 49 -11.09 13.19 0.65
N PRO A 50 -12.10 12.39 1.03
CA PRO A 50 -13.34 12.29 0.26
C PRO A 50 -14.07 13.63 0.05
N LYS A 51 -14.08 14.49 1.07
CA LYS A 51 -14.82 15.76 1.02
C LYS A 51 -14.18 16.82 0.10
N SER A 52 -12.86 16.85 0.00
CA SER A 52 -12.15 17.85 -0.81
C SER A 52 -11.79 17.32 -2.19
N ASP A 53 -11.36 16.06 -2.27
CA ASP A 53 -10.69 15.55 -3.46
C ASP A 53 -11.69 14.96 -4.47
N ILE A 54 -12.80 14.38 -4.00
CA ILE A 54 -13.83 13.81 -4.87
C ILE A 54 -14.52 14.88 -5.71
N PRO A 55 -14.98 16.03 -5.17
CA PRO A 55 -15.55 17.10 -5.98
C PRO A 55 -14.57 17.64 -7.03
N LEU A 56 -13.30 17.79 -6.67
CA LEU A 56 -12.25 18.23 -7.59
C LEU A 56 -12.01 17.20 -8.72
N LEU A 57 -12.02 15.91 -8.39
CA LEU A 57 -11.91 14.84 -9.38
C LEU A 57 -13.12 14.84 -10.32
N ALA A 58 -14.34 14.95 -9.79
CA ALA A 58 -15.55 15.01 -10.62
C ALA A 58 -15.50 16.18 -11.61
N GLN A 59 -15.13 17.38 -11.17
CA GLN A 59 -14.99 18.56 -12.02
C GLN A 59 -13.96 18.40 -13.15
N ARG A 60 -12.93 17.56 -12.97
CA ARG A 60 -11.88 17.37 -13.99
C ARG A 60 -12.25 16.40 -15.10
N TYR A 61 -13.21 15.52 -14.87
CA TYR A 61 -13.52 14.40 -15.76
C TYR A 61 -14.99 14.34 -16.21
N ILE A 62 -15.85 15.21 -15.66
CA ILE A 62 -17.26 15.41 -16.05
C ILE A 62 -17.42 16.86 -16.48
#